data_AF-A0A2D2C715-F1
#
_entry.id   AF-A0A2D2C715-F1
#
_cell.length_a   1.000
_cell.length_b   1.000
_cell.length_c   1.000
_cell.angle_alpha   90.00
_cell.angle_beta   90.00
_cell.angle_gamma   90.00
#
_symmetry.space_group_name_H-M   'P 1'
#
loop_
_entity.id
_entity.type
_entity.pdbx_description
1 polymer ?
#
loop_
_entity_poly.entity_id
_entity_poly.type
_entity_poly.pdbx_seq_one_letter_code
_entity_poly.pdbx_strand_id
1 'polypeptide(L)'
;MEWPQLLAELRKLTALIAPLQALLAQEEAPGLSERLERFLAEITRVGDQVERAAEAMETEQQGRALMQQMAHDLSAQQRQIAEIQRGMAQILALLGEPLEQ
;
A
#
# COMPACT_ATOMS: atom_id res chain seq x y z
N MET A 1 1.49 1.35 -16.00
CA MET A 1 1.46 0.48 -14.80
C MET A 1 2.57 -0.53 -15.00
N GLU A 2 3.79 -0.22 -14.55
CA GLU A 2 4.99 -1.05 -14.83
C GLU A 2 5.27 -2.10 -13.74
N TRP A 3 4.49 -2.08 -12.65
CA TRP A 3 4.74 -2.90 -11.45
C TRP A 3 4.73 -4.42 -11.71
N PRO A 4 3.76 -4.99 -12.46
CA PRO A 4 3.77 -6.43 -12.75
C PRO A 4 4.96 -6.86 -13.61
N GLN A 5 5.42 -5.99 -14.52
CA GLN A 5 6.60 -6.24 -15.35
C GLN A 5 7.88 -6.16 -14.53
N LEU A 6 8.00 -5.19 -13.63
CA LEU A 6 9.13 -5.08 -12.70
C LEU A 6 9.26 -6.33 -11.82
N LEU A 7 8.14 -6.83 -11.28
CA LEU A 7 8.08 -8.08 -10.50
C LEU A 7 8.50 -9.30 -11.32
N ALA A 8 8.07 -9.37 -12.60
CA ALA A 8 8.45 -10.46 -13.49
C ALA A 8 9.97 -10.45 -13.77
N GLU A 9 10.57 -9.29 -14.02
CA GLU A 9 12.02 -9.17 -14.21
C GLU A 9 12.80 -9.48 -12.94
N LEU A 10 12.31 -9.06 -11.76
CA LEU A 10 12.93 -9.39 -10.48
C LEU A 10 12.92 -10.89 -10.18
N ARG A 11 11.82 -11.59 -10.51
CA ARG A 11 11.74 -13.05 -10.38
C ARG A 11 12.74 -13.76 -11.27
N LYS A 12 12.97 -13.26 -12.49
CA LYS A 12 14.01 -13.79 -13.39
C LYS A 12 15.40 -13.59 -12.78
N LEU A 13 15.69 -12.41 -12.23
CA LEU A 13 16.98 -12.11 -11.60
C LEU A 13 17.24 -12.95 -10.34
N THR A 14 16.25 -13.06 -9.45
CA THR A 14 16.37 -13.89 -8.24
C THR A 14 16.51 -15.37 -8.55
N ALA A 15 15.91 -15.87 -9.64
CA ALA A 15 16.10 -17.25 -10.10
C ALA A 15 17.55 -17.55 -10.53
N LEU A 16 18.35 -16.53 -10.87
CA LEU A 16 19.76 -16.70 -11.21
C LEU A 16 20.66 -16.86 -9.98
N ILE A 17 20.18 -16.56 -8.78
CA ILE A 17 20.98 -16.63 -7.54
C ILE A 17 21.52 -18.04 -7.31
N ALA A 18 20.65 -19.05 -7.30
CA ALA A 18 21.05 -20.43 -7.02
C ALA A 18 22.03 -21.01 -8.07
N PRO A 19 21.80 -20.81 -9.40
CA PRO A 19 22.79 -21.16 -10.43
C PRO A 19 24.15 -20.48 -10.23
N LEU A 20 24.16 -19.18 -9.89
CA LEU A 20 25.39 -18.42 -9.69
C LEU A 20 26.15 -18.89 -8.43
N GLN A 21 25.45 -19.22 -7.34
CA GLN A 21 26.04 -19.82 -6.14
C GLN A 21 26.64 -21.20 -6.43
N ALA A 22 25.97 -22.02 -7.26
CA ALA A 22 26.48 -23.33 -7.66
C ALA A 22 27.74 -23.23 -8.53
N LEU A 23 27.86 -22.21 -9.37
CA LEU A 23 29.07 -21.92 -10.15
C LEU A 23 30.21 -21.47 -9.24
N LEU A 24 29.93 -20.59 -8.28
CA LEU A 24 30.87 -20.09 -7.26
C LEU A 24 31.48 -21.23 -6.43
N ALA A 25 30.66 -22.22 -6.05
CA ALA A 25 31.10 -23.37 -5.26
C ALA A 25 32.06 -24.31 -6.02
N GLN A 26 32.17 -24.17 -7.35
CA GLN A 26 33.00 -25.00 -8.23
C GLN A 26 34.18 -24.21 -8.82
N GLU A 27 34.38 -22.96 -8.39
CA GLU A 27 35.21 -21.99 -9.08
C GLU A 27 36.68 -22.02 -8.62
N GLU A 28 37.61 -22.25 -9.56
CA GLU A 28 39.07 -22.14 -9.34
C GLU A 28 39.65 -20.81 -9.86
N ALA A 29 38.80 -19.89 -10.35
CA ALA A 29 39.21 -18.66 -11.01
C ALA A 29 39.37 -17.48 -10.03
N PRO A 30 40.57 -16.88 -9.89
CA PRO A 30 40.76 -15.73 -9.01
C PRO A 30 39.98 -14.50 -9.52
N GLY A 31 39.06 -14.00 -8.69
CA GLY A 31 38.34 -12.73 -8.90
C GLY A 31 36.92 -12.82 -9.45
N LEU A 32 36.46 -13.98 -9.93
CA LEU A 32 35.07 -14.16 -10.39
C LEU A 32 34.13 -14.42 -9.20
N SER A 33 34.58 -15.12 -8.16
CA SER A 33 33.93 -15.21 -6.84
C SER A 33 33.52 -13.84 -6.25
N GLU A 34 34.45 -12.88 -6.14
CA GLU A 34 34.16 -11.54 -5.57
C GLU A 34 33.20 -10.70 -6.45
N ARG A 35 33.20 -10.97 -7.77
CA ARG A 35 32.30 -10.29 -8.72
C ARG A 35 30.89 -10.88 -8.67
N LEU A 36 30.79 -12.20 -8.48
CA LEU A 36 29.52 -12.90 -8.28
C LEU A 36 28.89 -12.56 -6.92
N GLU A 37 29.68 -12.47 -5.85
CA GLU A 37 29.19 -12.04 -4.52
C GLU A 37 28.59 -10.63 -4.56
N ARG A 38 29.27 -9.69 -5.23
CA ARG A 38 28.73 -8.33 -5.46
C ARG A 38 27.42 -8.36 -6.24
N PHE A 39 27.35 -9.16 -7.30
CA PHE A 39 26.16 -9.27 -8.13
C PHE A 39 24.98 -9.89 -7.37
N LEU A 40 25.23 -10.93 -6.56
CA LEU A 40 24.24 -11.52 -5.67
C LEU A 40 23.71 -10.51 -4.66
N ALA A 41 24.60 -9.74 -4.03
CA ALA A 41 24.22 -8.69 -3.07
C ALA A 41 23.35 -7.60 -3.73
N GLU A 42 23.63 -7.22 -4.97
CA GLU A 42 22.82 -6.27 -5.73
C GLU A 42 21.42 -6.82 -6.03
N ILE A 43 21.31 -8.08 -6.48
CA ILE A 43 20.00 -8.70 -6.73
C ILE A 43 19.17 -8.78 -5.44
N THR A 44 19.78 -9.22 -4.34
CA THR A 44 19.10 -9.28 -3.04
C THR A 44 18.62 -7.90 -2.59
N ARG A 45 19.48 -6.88 -2.68
CA ARG A 45 19.11 -5.50 -2.32
C ARG A 45 17.93 -4.98 -3.13
N VAL A 46 17.91 -5.24 -4.43
CA VAL A 46 16.80 -4.84 -5.32
C VAL A 46 15.53 -5.61 -4.94
N GLY A 47 15.64 -6.89 -4.59
CA GLY A 47 14.57 -7.69 -3.99
C GLY A 47 13.93 -7.02 -2.78
N ASP A 48 14.75 -6.74 -1.77
CA ASP A 48 14.30 -6.14 -0.51
C ASP A 48 13.69 -4.74 -0.69
N GLN A 49 14.15 -3.99 -1.70
CA GLN A 49 13.57 -2.68 -2.02
C GLN A 49 12.18 -2.81 -2.63
N VAL A 50 11.97 -3.81 -3.49
CA VAL A 50 10.66 -4.04 -4.11
C VAL A 50 9.66 -4.65 -3.13
N GLU A 51 10.09 -5.53 -2.23
CA GLU A 51 9.23 -6.06 -1.16
C GLU A 51 8.74 -4.94 -0.23
N ARG A 52 9.63 -4.07 0.25
CA ARG A 52 9.24 -2.91 1.06
C ARG A 52 8.30 -1.94 0.34
N ALA A 53 8.50 -1.75 -0.96
CA ALA A 53 7.61 -0.94 -1.76
C ALA A 53 6.22 -1.58 -1.91
N ALA A 54 6.14 -2.92 -2.03
CA ALA A 54 4.88 -3.65 -2.05
C ALA A 54 4.10 -3.47 -0.74
N GLU A 55 4.77 -3.63 0.42
CA GLU A 55 4.16 -3.45 1.74
C GLU A 55 3.65 -2.01 1.95
N ALA A 56 4.41 -1.01 1.52
CA ALA A 56 4.00 0.38 1.59
C ALA A 56 2.76 0.67 0.72
N MET A 57 2.72 0.09 -0.49
CA MET A 57 1.57 0.22 -1.39
C MET A 57 0.32 -0.48 -0.84
N GLU A 58 0.45 -1.65 -0.21
CA GLU A 58 -0.65 -2.34 0.44
C GLU A 58 -1.21 -1.53 1.61
N THR A 59 -0.33 -0.98 2.45
CA THR A 59 -0.70 -0.11 3.57
C THR A 59 -1.44 1.15 3.07
N GLU A 60 -0.95 1.77 2.00
CA GLU A 60 -1.61 2.92 1.39
C GLU A 60 -3.00 2.57 0.84
N GLN A 61 -3.13 1.42 0.19
CA GLN A 61 -4.41 0.94 -0.33
C GLN A 61 -5.43 0.71 0.78
N GLN A 62 -5.02 0.09 1.89
CA GLN A 62 -5.84 -0.10 3.08
C GLN A 62 -6.26 1.26 3.67
N GLY A 63 -5.33 2.22 3.77
CA GLY A 63 -5.62 3.59 4.25
C GLY A 63 -6.63 4.33 3.36
N ARG A 64 -6.51 4.21 2.03
CA ARG A 64 -7.47 4.78 1.07
C ARG A 64 -8.86 4.14 1.22
N ALA A 65 -8.94 2.83 1.40
CA ALA A 65 -10.21 2.13 1.62
C ALA A 65 -10.90 2.60 2.92
N LEU A 66 -10.14 2.73 4.01
CA LEU A 66 -10.65 3.25 5.28
C LEU A 66 -11.17 4.69 5.14
N MET A 67 -10.44 5.58 4.45
CA MET A 67 -10.90 6.94 4.20
C MET A 67 -12.20 7.00 3.40
N GLN A 68 -12.37 6.13 2.41
CA GLN A 68 -13.61 6.04 1.64
C GLN A 68 -14.79 5.61 2.53
N GLN A 69 -14.58 4.64 3.42
CA GLN A 69 -15.59 4.22 4.37
C GLN A 69 -15.96 5.37 5.33
N MET A 70 -14.97 6.06 5.90
CA MET A 70 -15.21 7.20 6.79
C MET A 70 -15.95 8.33 6.09
N ALA A 71 -15.63 8.62 4.82
CA ALA A 71 -16.34 9.63 4.04
C ALA A 71 -17.81 9.25 3.82
N HIS A 72 -18.09 7.95 3.59
CA HIS A 72 -19.44 7.43 3.50
C HIS A 72 -20.20 7.59 4.83
N ASP A 73 -19.58 7.21 5.94
CA ASP A 73 -20.16 7.28 7.28
C ASP A 73 -20.44 8.74 7.69
N LEU A 74 -19.52 9.67 7.39
CA LEU A 74 -19.72 11.11 7.62
C LEU A 74 -20.89 11.67 6.80
N SER A 75 -21.04 11.24 5.54
CA SER A 75 -22.18 11.63 4.70
C SER A 75 -23.52 11.09 5.25
N ALA A 76 -23.52 9.90 5.83
CA ALA A 76 -24.69 9.36 6.52
C ALA A 76 -25.02 10.17 7.80
N GLN A 77 -24.02 10.47 8.62
CA GLN A 77 -24.18 11.28 9.83
C GLN A 77 -24.71 12.69 9.53
N GLN A 78 -24.21 13.34 8.46
CA GLN A 78 -24.69 14.66 8.06
C GLN A 78 -26.18 14.66 7.71
N ARG A 79 -26.65 13.62 7.02
CA ARG A 79 -28.09 13.44 6.72
C ARG A 79 -28.92 13.26 7.99
N GLN A 80 -28.44 12.45 8.92
CA GLN A 80 -29.12 12.22 10.19
C GLN A 80 -29.20 13.49 11.05
N ILE A 81 -28.14 14.31 11.08
CA ILE A 81 -28.16 15.61 11.76
C ILE A 81 -29.20 16.53 11.12
N ALA A 82 -29.28 16.59 9.79
CA ALA A 82 -30.28 17.40 9.10
C ALA A 82 -31.73 16.94 9.40
N GLU A 83 -31.96 15.64 9.53
CA GLU A 83 -33.26 15.08 9.94
C GLU A 83 -33.61 15.47 11.37
N ILE A 84 -32.65 15.38 12.30
CA ILE A 84 -32.83 15.80 13.70
C ILE A 84 -33.13 17.29 13.77
N GLN A 85 -32.36 18.13 13.08
CA GLN A 85 -32.58 19.58 13.02
C GLN A 85 -33.98 19.91 12.50
N ARG A 86 -34.45 19.20 11.47
CA ARG A 86 -35.80 19.38 10.93
C ARG A 86 -36.88 18.94 11.94
N GLY A 87 -36.68 17.83 12.64
CA GLY A 87 -37.59 17.38 13.70
C GLY A 87 -37.66 18.37 14.86
N MET A 88 -36.52 18.89 15.31
CA MET A 88 -36.45 19.93 16.33
C MET A 88 -37.17 21.21 15.90
N ALA A 89 -36.97 21.65 14.66
CA ALA A 89 -37.66 22.82 14.11
C ALA A 89 -39.20 22.67 14.12
N GLN A 90 -39.71 21.47 13.81
CA GLN A 90 -41.15 21.20 13.88
C GLN A 90 -41.68 21.24 15.32
N ILE A 91 -40.91 20.70 16.28
CA ILE A 91 -41.28 20.72 17.70
C ILE A 91 -41.31 22.17 18.22
N LEU A 92 -40.28 22.97 17.94
CA LEU A 92 -40.21 24.37 18.36
C LEU A 92 -41.37 25.21 17.79
N ALA A 93 -41.73 24.97 16.51
CA ALA A 93 -42.87 25.61 15.88
C ALA A 93 -44.21 25.28 16.57
N LEU A 94 -44.40 24.04 17.04
CA LEU A 94 -45.59 23.64 17.80
C LEU A 94 -45.64 24.26 19.20
N LEU A 95 -44.47 24.55 19.79
CA LEU A 95 -44.34 25.18 21.11
C LEU A 95 -44.44 26.71 21.07
N GLY A 96 -44.48 27.31 19.87
CA GLY A 96 -44.55 28.76 19.69
C GLY A 96 -43.22 29.49 19.95
N GLU A 97 -42.11 28.76 20.04
CA GLU A 97 -40.78 29.36 20.17
C GLU A 97 -40.14 29.58 18.79
N PRO A 98 -39.59 30.77 18.50
CA PRO A 98 -38.95 31.04 17.22
C PRO A 98 -37.64 30.25 17.09
N LEU A 99 -37.40 29.74 15.88
CA LEU A 99 -36.10 29.18 15.50
C LEU A 99 -35.07 30.31 15.39
N GLU A 100 -34.12 30.38 16.32
CA GLU A 100 -32.93 31.21 16.15
C GLU A 100 -32.13 30.66 14.95
N GLN A 101 -31.89 31.53 13.97
CA GLN A 101 -31.14 31.24 12.74
C GLN A 101 -29.63 31.12 13.01
#